data_AF-A0A831KAK3-F1
#
_entry.id   AF-A0A831KAK3-F1
#
_cell.length_a   1.000
_cell.length_b   1.000
_cell.length_c   1.000
_cell.angle_alpha   90.00
_cell.angle_beta   90.00
_cell.angle_gamma   90.00
#
_symmetry.space_group_name_H-M   'P 1'
#
loop_
_entity.id
_entity.type
_entity.pdbx_description
1 polymer ?
#
loop_
_entity_poly.entity_id
_entity_poly.type
_entity_poly.pdbx_seq_one_letter_code
_entity_poly.pdbx_strand_id
1 'polypeptide(L)'
;IGPVDRIFTRIGAADDLAGGRSTFMVEMTETANILHNATDQSLVLMDEIGRGTSTFDGLALAWACAVELAARVRAYTLFATHYFELTALAGEIAGIDNVHLEAVEHGEAIVFLHAVREGPADRSYGLHVAQLAGVPRPVIEQARERLEELERRTPAPAGAPQLPLFDAQTPPAPQHPALERLRALDPDSLSPREALRLLYELKASAGD
;
A
#
# COMPACT_ATOMS: atom_id res chain seq x y z
N ILE A 1 -22.74 12.86 -20.58
CA ILE A 1 -22.76 13.39 -19.21
C ILE A 1 -24.22 13.42 -18.78
N GLY A 2 -24.59 12.61 -17.77
CA GLY A 2 -25.95 12.60 -17.22
C GLY A 2 -26.27 13.89 -16.46
N PRO A 3 -27.50 14.07 -15.96
CA PRO A 3 -27.81 15.21 -15.11
C PRO A 3 -26.95 15.15 -13.83
N VAL A 4 -26.19 16.21 -13.56
CA VAL A 4 -25.41 16.38 -12.33
C VAL A 4 -26.04 17.50 -11.52
N ASP A 5 -26.46 17.24 -10.28
CA ASP A 5 -27.07 18.27 -9.43
C ASP A 5 -26.02 19.22 -8.86
N ARG A 6 -24.92 18.66 -8.34
CA ARG A 6 -23.81 19.37 -7.70
C ARG A 6 -22.49 18.64 -7.93
N ILE A 7 -21.42 19.43 -7.94
CA ILE A 7 -20.04 18.94 -7.97
C ILE A 7 -19.43 19.22 -6.60
N PHE A 8 -18.97 18.17 -5.94
CA PHE A 8 -18.27 18.22 -4.68
C PHE A 8 -16.80 17.88 -4.92
N THR A 9 -15.92 18.66 -4.31
CA THR A 9 -14.47 18.45 -4.42
C THR A 9 -13.85 18.49 -3.05
N ARG A 10 -13.25 17.39 -2.65
CA ARG A 10 -12.13 17.41 -1.72
C ARG A 10 -10.89 17.19 -2.58
N ILE A 11 -10.27 18.29 -3.00
CA ILE A 11 -8.94 18.31 -3.59
C ILE A 11 -8.08 19.17 -2.68
N GLY A 12 -6.94 18.64 -2.21
CA GLY A 12 -6.13 19.31 -1.19
C GLY A 12 -5.82 20.76 -1.58
N ALA A 13 -6.29 21.72 -0.77
CA ALA A 13 -5.88 23.10 -0.89
C ALA A 13 -4.49 23.27 -0.23
N ALA A 14 -3.62 24.05 -0.87
CA ALA A 14 -2.34 24.47 -0.28
C ALA A 14 -2.56 25.02 1.13
N ASP A 15 -1.69 24.60 2.06
CA ASP A 15 -1.71 24.88 3.49
C ASP A 15 -2.40 26.19 3.88
N ASP A 16 -3.55 26.11 4.56
CA ASP A 16 -4.06 27.24 5.37
C ASP A 16 -3.31 27.28 6.70
N LEU A 17 -2.00 27.54 6.63
CA LEU A 17 -1.15 27.83 7.78
C LEU A 17 -1.58 29.12 8.51
N ALA A 18 -2.43 29.95 7.89
CA ALA A 18 -2.86 31.25 8.41
C ALA A 18 -4.12 31.18 9.29
N GLY A 19 -4.98 30.18 9.11
CA GLY A 19 -6.30 30.07 9.78
C GLY A 19 -6.30 29.46 11.18
N GLY A 20 -5.17 28.94 11.67
CA GLY A 20 -5.05 28.34 13.02
C GLY A 20 -5.87 27.06 13.23
N ARG A 21 -6.35 26.42 12.16
CA ARG A 21 -7.05 25.13 12.17
C ARG A 21 -6.13 24.05 11.65
N SER A 22 -6.17 22.86 12.25
CA SER A 22 -5.42 21.71 11.72
C SER A 22 -5.91 21.38 10.31
N THR A 23 -4.98 21.18 9.38
CA THR A 23 -5.26 20.75 7.99
C THR A 23 -6.17 19.52 7.95
N PHE A 24 -6.00 18.60 8.91
CA PHE A 24 -6.85 17.43 9.03
C PHE A 24 -8.31 17.77 9.41
N MET A 25 -8.52 18.77 10.29
CA MET A 25 -9.87 19.18 10.67
C MET A 25 -10.61 19.86 9.51
N VAL A 26 -9.88 20.62 8.68
CA VAL A 26 -10.44 21.21 7.45
C VAL A 26 -10.87 20.09 6.49
N GLU A 27 -9.99 19.13 6.24
CA GLU A 27 -10.27 17.95 5.42
C GLU A 27 -11.51 17.17 5.90
N MET A 28 -11.63 16.94 7.22
CA MET A 28 -12.78 16.25 7.79
C MET A 28 -14.07 17.07 7.69
N THR A 29 -13.98 18.40 7.78
CA THR A 29 -15.15 19.28 7.62
C THR A 29 -15.64 19.29 6.17
N GLU A 30 -14.72 19.34 5.20
CA GLU A 30 -15.03 19.21 3.78
C GLU A 30 -15.68 17.87 3.49
N THR A 31 -15.07 16.78 3.96
CA THR A 31 -15.61 15.41 3.82
C THR A 31 -17.01 15.31 4.42
N ALA A 32 -17.21 15.82 5.65
CA ALA A 32 -18.51 15.84 6.28
C ALA A 32 -19.54 16.60 5.44
N ASN A 33 -19.18 17.76 4.89
CA ASN A 33 -20.07 18.52 4.01
C ASN A 33 -20.46 17.72 2.76
N ILE A 34 -19.52 17.00 2.14
CA ILE A 34 -19.81 16.13 0.99
C ILE A 34 -20.80 15.03 1.40
N LEU A 35 -20.49 14.28 2.46
CA LEU A 35 -21.30 13.14 2.89
C LEU A 35 -22.72 13.52 3.34
N HIS A 36 -22.92 14.73 3.89
CA HIS A 36 -24.24 15.21 4.30
C HIS A 36 -25.10 15.73 3.14
N ASN A 37 -24.48 16.17 2.04
CA ASN A 37 -25.17 16.95 1.02
C ASN A 37 -25.17 16.30 -0.36
N ALA A 38 -24.27 15.35 -0.64
CA ALA A 38 -24.23 14.65 -1.91
C ALA A 38 -25.49 13.79 -2.09
N THR A 39 -25.92 13.69 -3.35
CA THR A 39 -27.05 12.85 -3.78
C THR A 39 -26.56 11.85 -4.83
N ASP A 40 -27.44 10.94 -5.26
CA ASP A 40 -27.16 9.99 -6.33
C ASP A 40 -26.97 10.66 -7.71
N GLN A 41 -27.31 11.94 -7.84
CA GLN A 41 -27.04 12.78 -9.02
C GLN A 41 -25.80 13.67 -8.86
N SER A 42 -25.06 13.55 -7.77
CA SER A 42 -23.86 14.37 -7.55
C SER A 42 -22.62 13.77 -8.20
N LEU A 43 -21.69 14.63 -8.60
CA LEU A 43 -20.32 14.26 -8.92
C LEU A 43 -19.42 14.59 -7.73
N VAL A 44 -18.68 13.60 -7.23
CA VAL A 44 -17.80 13.74 -6.06
C VAL A 44 -16.36 13.43 -6.47
N LEU A 45 -15.45 14.36 -6.20
CA LEU A 45 -14.01 14.18 -6.38
C LEU A 45 -13.36 14.13 -5.00
N MET A 46 -12.89 12.96 -4.59
CA MET A 46 -12.17 12.72 -3.34
C MET A 46 -10.69 12.50 -3.65
N ASP A 47 -9.82 13.33 -3.09
CA ASP A 47 -8.38 13.25 -3.30
C ASP A 47 -7.66 13.02 -1.96
N GLU A 48 -7.10 11.83 -1.80
CA GLU A 48 -6.16 11.44 -0.75
C GLU A 48 -6.55 11.89 0.67
N ILE A 49 -7.80 11.58 1.03
CA ILE A 49 -8.34 11.70 2.39
C ILE A 49 -7.61 10.74 3.35
N GLY A 50 -7.42 11.15 4.60
CA GLY A 50 -6.83 10.36 5.68
C GLY A 50 -5.34 10.62 5.93
N ARG A 51 -4.67 11.46 5.11
CA ARG A 51 -3.21 11.67 5.22
C ARG A 51 -2.76 12.48 6.43
N GLY A 52 -3.63 13.33 6.98
CA GLY A 52 -3.31 14.20 8.12
C GLY A 52 -3.36 13.53 9.50
N THR A 53 -3.50 12.19 9.55
CA THR A 53 -3.64 11.42 10.80
C THR A 53 -2.82 10.12 10.77
N SER A 54 -2.96 9.26 11.76
CA SER A 54 -2.31 7.95 11.78
C SER A 54 -2.72 7.11 10.56
N THR A 55 -1.80 6.28 10.05
CA THR A 55 -2.06 5.48 8.84
C THR A 55 -3.31 4.62 8.96
N PHE A 56 -3.52 3.98 10.12
CA PHE A 56 -4.68 3.12 10.34
C PHE A 56 -5.98 3.92 10.49
N ASP A 57 -5.96 5.06 11.19
CA ASP A 57 -7.15 5.92 11.28
C ASP A 57 -7.52 6.50 9.91
N GLY A 58 -6.52 6.95 9.15
CA GLY A 58 -6.68 7.49 7.80
C GLY A 58 -7.26 6.46 6.85
N LEU A 59 -6.71 5.24 6.85
CA LEU A 59 -7.23 4.11 6.08
C LEU A 59 -8.68 3.79 6.46
N ALA A 60 -8.99 3.69 7.76
CA ALA A 60 -10.33 3.35 8.24
C ALA A 60 -11.37 4.42 7.82
N LEU A 61 -11.01 5.70 7.93
CA LEU A 61 -11.86 6.80 7.50
C LEU A 61 -12.05 6.81 5.98
N ALA A 62 -10.97 6.64 5.22
CA ALA A 62 -11.04 6.59 3.75
C ALA A 62 -11.93 5.44 3.28
N TRP A 63 -11.75 4.25 3.86
CA TRP A 63 -12.58 3.07 3.60
C TRP A 63 -14.06 3.37 3.89
N ALA A 64 -14.37 3.88 5.08
CA ALA A 64 -15.75 4.19 5.47
C ALA A 64 -16.40 5.22 4.56
N CYS A 65 -15.66 6.26 4.15
CA CYS A 65 -16.16 7.27 3.22
C CYS A 65 -16.42 6.70 1.82
N ALA A 66 -15.52 5.85 1.30
CA ALA A 66 -15.69 5.21 0.01
C ALA A 66 -16.93 4.29 -0.01
N VAL A 67 -17.09 3.47 1.04
CA VAL A 67 -18.26 2.59 1.22
C VAL A 67 -19.55 3.41 1.27
N GLU A 68 -19.56 4.49 2.05
CA GLU A 68 -20.71 5.36 2.23
C GLU A 68 -21.14 6.03 0.90
N LEU A 69 -20.17 6.57 0.15
CA LEU A 69 -20.40 7.19 -1.16
C LEU A 69 -20.93 6.19 -2.20
N ALA A 70 -20.43 4.96 -2.19
CA ALA A 70 -20.83 3.93 -3.15
C ALA A 70 -22.16 3.26 -2.80
N ALA A 71 -22.37 2.89 -1.53
CA ALA A 71 -23.48 2.05 -1.11
C ALA A 71 -24.75 2.85 -0.78
N ARG A 72 -24.61 3.95 0.00
CA ARG A 72 -25.75 4.73 0.49
C ARG A 72 -26.03 5.95 -0.38
N VAL A 73 -25.02 6.78 -0.64
CA VAL A 73 -25.20 8.01 -1.44
C VAL A 73 -25.37 7.69 -2.93
N ARG A 74 -24.58 6.73 -3.43
CA ARG A 74 -24.56 6.28 -4.84
C ARG A 74 -24.24 7.40 -5.84
N ALA A 75 -23.43 8.38 -5.41
CA ALA A 75 -22.95 9.47 -6.24
C ALA A 75 -21.90 8.99 -7.26
N TYR A 76 -21.77 9.69 -8.38
CA TYR A 76 -20.65 9.49 -9.30
C TYR A 76 -19.37 9.95 -8.63
N THR A 77 -18.52 9.02 -8.21
CA THR A 77 -17.35 9.32 -7.36
C THR A 77 -16.04 8.95 -8.03
N LEU A 78 -15.10 9.89 -8.09
CA LEU A 78 -13.70 9.62 -8.35
C LEU A 78 -12.94 9.71 -7.02
N PHE A 79 -12.31 8.61 -6.62
CA PHE A 79 -11.60 8.50 -5.35
C PHE A 79 -10.13 8.21 -5.59
N ALA A 80 -9.29 9.26 -5.56
CA ALA A 80 -7.84 9.14 -5.63
C ALA A 80 -7.28 8.83 -4.25
N THR A 81 -6.44 7.79 -4.15
CA THR A 81 -5.89 7.34 -2.87
C THR A 81 -4.53 6.68 -3.06
N HIS A 82 -3.72 6.69 -2.00
CA HIS A 82 -2.47 5.94 -1.88
C HIS A 82 -2.66 4.65 -1.06
N TYR A 83 -3.84 4.42 -0.50
CA TYR A 83 -4.18 3.21 0.25
C TYR A 83 -4.53 2.08 -0.72
N PHE A 84 -3.59 1.16 -0.93
CA PHE A 84 -3.80 -0.03 -1.77
C PHE A 84 -4.89 -0.95 -1.20
N GLU A 85 -5.10 -0.93 0.11
CA GLU A 85 -6.12 -1.72 0.79
C GLU A 85 -7.54 -1.38 0.31
N LEU A 86 -7.78 -0.16 -0.15
CA LEU A 86 -9.07 0.25 -0.72
C LEU A 86 -9.35 -0.44 -2.05
N THR A 87 -8.34 -0.96 -2.76
CA THR A 87 -8.56 -1.66 -4.04
C THR A 87 -9.38 -2.94 -3.89
N ALA A 88 -9.37 -3.56 -2.71
CA ALA A 88 -10.19 -4.73 -2.41
C ALA A 88 -11.70 -4.43 -2.48
N LEU A 89 -12.10 -3.17 -2.27
CA LEU A 89 -13.51 -2.74 -2.28
C LEU A 89 -14.21 -3.03 -3.61
N ALA A 90 -13.48 -3.02 -4.74
CA ALA A 90 -14.05 -3.36 -6.04
C ALA A 90 -14.59 -4.80 -6.12
N GLY A 91 -14.05 -5.72 -5.30
CA GLY A 91 -14.54 -7.09 -5.19
C GLY A 91 -15.65 -7.27 -4.15
N GLU A 92 -15.87 -6.29 -3.27
CA GLU A 92 -16.76 -6.40 -2.11
C GLU A 92 -18.05 -5.59 -2.26
N ILE A 93 -17.99 -4.45 -2.96
CA ILE A 93 -19.09 -3.49 -3.05
C ILE A 93 -19.43 -3.23 -4.52
N ALA A 94 -20.68 -3.50 -4.89
CA ALA A 94 -21.17 -3.24 -6.23
C ALA A 94 -21.13 -1.75 -6.57
N GLY A 95 -20.57 -1.42 -7.74
CA GLY A 95 -20.43 -0.04 -8.22
C GLY A 95 -19.10 0.63 -7.86
N ILE A 96 -18.15 -0.11 -7.29
CA ILE A 96 -16.76 0.33 -7.15
C ILE A 96 -15.92 -0.40 -8.18
N ASP A 97 -15.17 0.36 -8.99
CA ASP A 97 -14.24 -0.15 -9.99
C ASP A 97 -12.86 0.47 -9.78
N ASN A 98 -11.81 -0.34 -9.93
CA ASN A 98 -10.44 0.14 -9.82
C ASN A 98 -9.94 0.67 -11.17
N VAL A 99 -9.30 1.83 -11.12
CA VAL A 99 -8.50 2.38 -12.21
C VAL A 99 -7.18 2.93 -11.65
N HIS A 100 -6.15 2.95 -12.47
CA HIS A 100 -4.85 3.51 -12.11
C HIS A 100 -4.21 4.27 -13.28
N LEU A 101 -3.20 5.07 -12.98
CA LEU A 101 -2.38 5.75 -13.98
C LEU A 101 -1.17 4.88 -14.35
N GLU A 102 -0.97 4.66 -15.64
CA GLU A 102 0.13 3.86 -16.17
C GLU A 102 1.47 4.60 -16.04
N ALA A 103 2.48 3.88 -15.54
CA ALA A 103 3.86 4.33 -15.49
C ALA A 103 4.77 3.21 -15.99
N VAL A 104 5.83 3.57 -16.72
CA VAL A 104 6.79 2.62 -17.30
C VAL A 104 8.17 2.87 -16.74
N GLU A 105 8.83 1.79 -16.30
CA GLU A 105 10.24 1.81 -15.89
C GLU A 105 11.14 1.76 -17.13
N HIS A 106 12.10 2.67 -17.22
CA HIS A 106 13.13 2.70 -18.23
C HIS A 106 14.51 2.85 -17.58
N GLY A 107 15.17 1.71 -17.32
CA GLY A 107 16.42 1.69 -16.56
C GLY A 107 16.21 2.11 -15.11
N GLU A 108 16.91 3.15 -14.65
CA GLU A 108 16.73 3.73 -13.31
C GLU A 108 15.67 4.87 -13.28
N ALA A 109 15.00 5.16 -14.40
CA ALA A 109 14.02 6.25 -14.50
C ALA A 109 12.59 5.74 -14.68
N ILE A 110 11.61 6.47 -14.15
CA ILE A 110 10.18 6.21 -14.37
C ILE A 110 9.59 7.26 -15.33
N VAL A 111 8.78 6.81 -16.27
CA VAL A 111 8.05 7.65 -17.22
C VAL A 111 6.56 7.52 -16.95
N PHE A 112 5.92 8.63 -16.57
CA PHE A 112 4.47 8.69 -16.37
C PHE A 112 3.77 8.85 -17.73
N LEU A 113 2.97 7.87 -18.12
CA LEU A 113 2.26 7.90 -19.41
C LEU A 113 0.97 8.72 -19.36
N HIS A 114 0.52 9.13 -18.17
CA HIS A 114 -0.73 9.85 -17.93
C HIS A 114 -1.97 9.16 -18.55
N ALA A 115 -1.86 7.85 -18.79
CA ALA A 115 -2.93 7.03 -19.34
C ALA A 115 -3.65 6.31 -18.20
N VAL A 116 -4.98 6.43 -18.15
CA VAL A 116 -5.79 5.69 -17.19
C VAL A 116 -6.02 4.27 -17.72
N ARG A 117 -5.79 3.27 -16.86
CA ARG A 117 -5.99 1.85 -17.13
C ARG A 117 -6.94 1.26 -16.11
N GLU A 118 -7.70 0.26 -16.54
CA GLU A 118 -8.56 -0.53 -15.66
C GLU A 118 -7.71 -1.42 -14.74
N GLY A 119 -8.27 -1.73 -13.57
CA GLY A 119 -7.62 -2.54 -12.55
C GLY A 119 -6.86 -1.72 -11.52
N PRO A 120 -6.48 -2.34 -10.39
CA PRO A 120 -5.67 -1.69 -9.36
C PRO A 120 -4.26 -1.43 -9.87
N ALA A 121 -3.58 -0.46 -9.25
CA ALA A 121 -2.13 -0.33 -9.42
C ALA A 121 -1.42 -1.56 -8.84
N ASP A 122 -0.37 -2.02 -9.51
CA ASP A 122 0.42 -3.19 -9.13
C ASP A 122 1.58 -2.85 -8.18
N ARG A 123 2.03 -1.58 -8.16
CA ARG A 123 3.24 -1.13 -7.47
C ARG A 123 3.15 0.30 -6.95
N SER A 124 3.88 0.58 -5.87
CA SER A 124 4.16 1.95 -5.41
C SER A 124 5.49 2.44 -5.99
N TYR A 125 5.47 3.64 -6.57
CA TYR A 125 6.65 4.24 -7.19
C TYR A 125 7.34 5.29 -6.31
N GLY A 126 7.06 5.30 -5.00
CA GLY A 126 7.55 6.34 -4.09
C GLY A 126 9.08 6.54 -4.10
N LEU A 127 9.86 5.45 -4.06
CA LEU A 127 11.33 5.54 -4.12
C LEU A 127 11.83 6.00 -5.50
N HIS A 128 11.15 5.60 -6.59
CA HIS A 128 11.49 6.04 -7.95
C HIS A 128 11.20 7.53 -8.15
N VAL A 129 10.06 8.02 -7.62
CA VAL A 129 9.72 9.44 -7.60
C VAL A 129 10.76 10.25 -6.82
N ALA A 130 11.20 9.74 -5.66
CA ALA A 130 12.26 10.38 -4.87
C ALA A 130 13.59 10.44 -5.63
N GLN A 131 13.96 9.39 -6.36
CA GLN A 131 15.14 9.38 -7.23
C GLN A 131 15.02 10.42 -8.35
N LEU A 132 13.86 10.51 -9.02
CA LEU A 132 13.60 11.56 -10.02
C LEU A 132 13.66 12.97 -9.44
N ALA A 133 13.22 13.15 -8.20
CA ALA A 133 13.29 14.43 -7.48
C ALA A 133 14.74 14.81 -7.07
N GLY A 134 15.73 13.95 -7.32
CA GLY A 134 17.13 14.21 -7.03
C GLY A 134 17.56 13.86 -5.60
N VAL A 135 16.80 13.02 -4.89
CA VAL A 135 17.23 12.50 -3.59
C VAL A 135 18.54 11.69 -3.77
N PRO A 136 19.57 11.90 -2.94
CA PRO A 136 20.86 11.25 -3.13
C PRO A 136 20.76 9.72 -3.15
N ARG A 137 21.50 9.09 -4.08
CA ARG A 137 21.52 7.62 -4.25
C ARG A 137 21.74 6.84 -2.95
N PRO A 138 22.69 7.20 -2.06
CA PRO A 138 22.86 6.49 -0.79
C PRO A 138 21.63 6.51 0.11
N VAL A 139 20.82 7.57 0.06
CA VAL A 139 19.57 7.69 0.83
C VAL A 139 18.49 6.78 0.23
N ILE A 140 18.40 6.71 -1.11
CA ILE A 140 17.47 5.80 -1.80
C ILE A 140 17.83 4.34 -1.51
N GLU A 141 19.11 3.99 -1.52
CA GLU A 141 19.59 2.64 -1.20
C GLU A 141 19.22 2.25 0.24
N GLN A 142 19.46 3.13 1.22
CA GLN A 142 19.04 2.89 2.61
C GLN A 142 17.52 2.79 2.77
N ALA A 143 16.75 3.63 2.07
CA ALA A 143 15.30 3.59 2.12
C ALA A 143 14.76 2.28 1.52
N ARG A 144 15.41 1.75 0.47
CA ARG A 144 15.08 0.45 -0.13
C ARG A 144 15.33 -0.70 0.85
N GLU A 145 16.50 -0.75 1.48
CA GLU A 145 16.82 -1.76 2.50
C GLU A 145 15.81 -1.74 3.65
N ARG A 146 15.42 -0.53 4.10
CA ARG A 146 14.43 -0.36 5.16
C ARG A 146 13.04 -0.81 4.74
N LEU A 147 12.64 -0.54 3.50
CA LEU A 147 11.36 -0.99 2.95
C LEU A 147 11.27 -2.52 2.94
N GLU A 148 12.30 -3.20 2.45
CA GLU A 148 12.38 -4.67 2.44
C GLU A 148 12.31 -5.27 3.87
N GLU A 149 12.90 -4.60 4.86
CA GLU A 149 12.78 -5.00 6.26
C GLU A 149 11.34 -4.88 6.79
N LEU A 150 10.63 -3.79 6.46
CA LEU A 150 9.26 -3.55 6.90
C LEU A 150 8.28 -4.56 6.26
N GLU A 151 8.49 -4.88 4.99
CA GLU A 151 7.71 -5.90 4.27
C GLU A 151 7.89 -7.28 4.90
N ARG A 152 9.14 -7.67 5.22
CA ARG A 152 9.43 -8.95 5.89
C ARG A 152 8.83 -9.07 7.31
N ARG A 153 8.62 -7.94 7.99
CA ARG A 153 8.11 -7.89 9.37
C ARG A 153 6.58 -7.90 9.48
N THR A 154 5.86 -7.78 8.38
CA THR A 154 4.40 -7.82 8.36
C THR A 154 3.95 -9.22 7.94
N PRO A 155 3.73 -10.18 8.88
CA PRO A 155 3.21 -11.49 8.52
C PRO A 155 1.77 -11.34 7.99
N ALA A 156 1.52 -11.86 6.79
CA ALA A 156 0.18 -11.90 6.21
C ALA A 156 -0.78 -12.69 7.12
N PRO A 157 -2.01 -12.21 7.39
CA PRO A 157 -3.04 -13.05 8.01
C PRO A 157 -3.43 -14.15 7.03
N ALA A 158 -3.39 -15.41 7.49
CA ALA A 158 -3.86 -16.55 6.72
C ALA A 158 -5.38 -16.48 6.51
N GLY A 159 -5.85 -16.29 5.27
CA GLY A 159 -7.24 -16.55 4.90
C GLY A 159 -7.96 -15.53 3.99
N ALA A 160 -7.34 -14.41 3.62
CA ALA A 160 -7.90 -13.51 2.60
C ALA A 160 -7.21 -13.74 1.24
N PRO A 161 -7.91 -13.58 0.09
CA PRO A 161 -7.27 -13.71 -1.22
C PRO A 161 -6.19 -12.64 -1.35
N GLN A 162 -4.93 -13.08 -1.29
CA GLN A 162 -3.75 -12.25 -1.42
C GLN A 162 -3.66 -11.72 -2.87
N LEU A 163 -3.70 -10.40 -3.01
CA LEU A 163 -2.97 -9.71 -4.07
C LEU A 163 -1.66 -9.20 -3.43
N PRO A 164 -0.52 -9.41 -4.08
CA PRO A 164 0.78 -9.30 -3.45
C PRO A 164 1.11 -7.85 -3.17
N LEU A 165 1.27 -7.54 -1.89
CA LEU A 165 1.72 -6.26 -1.39
C LEU A 165 3.24 -6.16 -1.63
N PHE A 166 3.67 -5.95 -2.89
CA PHE A 166 5.06 -5.89 -3.37
C PHE A 166 5.70 -7.23 -3.78
N ASP A 167 5.33 -7.76 -4.95
CA ASP A 167 6.07 -8.85 -5.60
C ASP A 167 7.17 -8.29 -6.52
N ALA A 168 8.39 -8.22 -5.99
CA ALA A 168 9.58 -8.43 -6.81
C ALA A 168 9.79 -9.94 -6.89
N GLN A 169 9.42 -10.54 -8.03
CA GLN A 169 9.74 -11.93 -8.36
C GLN A 169 11.25 -12.13 -8.31
N THR A 170 11.77 -12.46 -7.13
CA THR A 170 13.09 -13.04 -6.97
C THR A 170 12.86 -14.54 -6.85
N PRO A 171 13.42 -15.39 -7.74
CA PRO A 171 13.32 -16.82 -7.56
C PRO A 171 13.83 -17.18 -6.16
N PRO A 172 13.16 -18.09 -5.42
CA PRO A 172 13.59 -18.45 -4.08
C PRO A 172 15.05 -18.89 -4.15
N ALA A 173 15.91 -18.19 -3.41
CA ALA A 173 17.31 -18.60 -3.27
C ALA A 173 17.32 -20.08 -2.84
N PRO A 174 18.17 -20.93 -3.44
CA PRO A 174 18.24 -22.33 -3.06
C PRO A 174 18.48 -22.42 -1.56
N GLN A 175 17.55 -23.06 -0.84
CA GLN A 175 17.66 -23.19 0.61
C GLN A 175 18.96 -23.92 0.94
N HIS A 176 19.78 -23.30 1.78
CA HIS A 176 21.08 -23.84 2.12
C HIS A 176 20.89 -25.20 2.84
N PRO A 177 21.60 -26.28 2.44
CA PRO A 177 21.36 -27.64 2.94
C PRO A 177 21.48 -27.78 4.48
N ALA A 178 22.24 -26.88 5.12
CA ALA A 178 22.31 -26.82 6.59
C ALA A 178 20.97 -26.48 7.27
N LEU A 179 20.10 -25.66 6.64
CA LEU A 179 18.81 -25.26 7.21
C LEU A 179 17.79 -26.41 7.20
N GLU A 180 17.78 -27.21 6.12
CA GLU A 180 16.97 -28.43 6.07
C GLU A 180 17.39 -29.40 7.16
N ARG A 181 18.70 -29.56 7.35
CA ARG A 181 19.22 -30.46 8.37
C ARG A 181 18.88 -29.99 9.78
N LEU A 182 18.95 -28.69 10.05
CA LEU A 182 18.62 -28.12 11.36
C LEU A 182 17.15 -28.34 11.73
N ARG A 183 16.22 -28.19 10.77
CA ARG A 183 14.78 -28.41 10.99
C ARG A 183 14.42 -29.86 11.30
N ALA A 184 15.22 -30.80 10.81
CA ALA A 184 15.00 -32.24 11.00
C ALA A 184 15.60 -32.78 12.31
N LEU A 185 16.27 -31.95 13.12
CA LEU A 185 16.86 -32.37 14.38
C LEU A 185 15.88 -32.20 15.54
N ASP A 186 15.85 -33.20 16.40
CA ASP A 186 15.19 -33.14 17.71
C ASP A 186 16.27 -32.99 18.80
N PRO A 187 16.47 -31.79 19.36
CA PRO A 187 17.52 -31.53 20.35
C PRO A 187 17.39 -32.37 21.62
N ASP A 188 16.16 -32.70 22.02
CA ASP A 188 15.89 -33.40 23.28
C ASP A 188 16.25 -34.90 23.20
N SER A 189 16.44 -35.41 21.98
CA SER A 189 16.81 -36.80 21.71
C SER A 189 18.33 -37.04 21.61
N LEU A 190 19.15 -35.99 21.66
CA LEU A 190 20.58 -36.06 21.36
C LEU A 190 21.44 -36.16 22.63
N SER A 191 22.44 -37.04 22.61
CA SER A 191 23.47 -37.00 23.64
C SER A 191 24.40 -35.79 23.43
N PRO A 192 25.05 -35.26 24.49
CA PRO A 192 25.96 -34.13 24.38
C PRO A 192 27.09 -34.32 23.36
N ARG A 193 27.56 -35.57 23.18
CA ARG A 193 28.62 -35.89 22.22
C ARG A 193 28.10 -35.89 20.77
N GLU A 194 26.87 -36.31 20.56
CA GLU A 194 26.22 -36.30 19.23
C GLU A 194 25.86 -34.88 18.81
N ALA A 195 25.36 -34.07 19.75
CA ALA A 195 25.11 -32.65 19.52
C ALA A 195 26.40 -31.92 19.09
N LEU A 196 27.52 -32.16 19.79
CA LEU A 196 28.81 -31.55 19.43
C LEU A 196 29.29 -31.96 18.03
N ARG A 197 29.14 -33.25 17.67
CA ARG A 197 29.49 -33.74 16.32
C ARG A 197 28.63 -33.08 15.23
N LEU A 198 27.32 -32.97 15.46
CA LEU A 198 26.39 -32.32 14.54
C LEU A 198 26.74 -30.85 14.31
N LEU A 199 27.20 -30.13 15.34
CA LEU A 199 27.66 -28.74 15.19
C LEU A 199 28.87 -28.61 14.26
N TYR A 200 29.82 -29.55 14.33
CA TYR A 200 30.96 -29.58 13.40
C TYR A 200 30.53 -29.93 11.97
N GLU A 201 29.58 -30.85 11.79
CA GLU A 201 29.02 -31.22 10.48
C GLU A 201 28.23 -30.06 9.85
N LEU A 202 27.44 -29.33 10.65
CA LEU A 202 26.71 -28.14 10.20
C LEU A 202 27.68 -27.01 9.80
N LYS A 203 28.74 -26.79 10.58
CA LYS A 203 29.78 -25.81 10.24
C LYS A 203 30.52 -26.16 8.95
N ALA A 204 30.78 -27.45 8.71
CA ALA A 204 31.42 -27.92 7.47
C ALA A 204 30.50 -27.82 6.25
N SER A 205 29.19 -28.06 6.43
CA SER A 205 28.21 -27.93 5.33
C SER A 205 27.85 -26.48 5.02
N ALA A 206 28.15 -25.53 5.91
CA ALA A 206 27.95 -24.09 5.76
C ALA A 206 29.20 -23.31 5.32
N GLY A 207 30.16 -23.96 4.63
CA GLY A 207 31.44 -23.34 4.26
C GLY A 207 31.33 -22.00 3.51
N ASP A 208 32.24 -21.07 3.86
CA ASP A 208 32.46 -19.66 3.41
C ASP A 208 31.37 -18.97 2.57
#